data_AF-A0A1X4GB79-F1
#
_entry.id   AF-A0A1X4GB79-F1
#
_cell.length_a   1.000
_cell.length_b   1.000
_cell.length_c   1.000
_cell.angle_alpha   90.00
_cell.angle_beta   90.00
_cell.angle_gamma   90.00
#
_symmetry.space_group_name_H-M   'P 1'
#
loop_
_entity.id
_entity.type
_entity.pdbx_description
1 polymer ?
#
loop_
_entity_poly.entity_id
_entity_poly.type
_entity_poly.pdbx_seq_one_letter_code
_entity_poly.pdbx_strand_id
1 'polypeptide(L)'
;MTPQQIQQPIIKPPTTISRNQQPIVQSTHPKATEISQTRQIDYTNLESLLQQQNFRAADEETYKVMLAVAKREIKGDLDVKSIDNFPCRDLCTIDKLWVKYSTGKFGFSVQKRIYQGLGGTRNYDRKIWYAWADKVVWKTESSWLYTKRFYPIMNFTYDMKAPEGHLPTPRVYQHWASTFWFEEAAKGLSLFSRLETCKL
;
A
#
# COMPACT_ATOMS: atom_id res chain seq x y z
N MET A 1 32.82 43.45 80.73
CA MET A 1 34.24 43.06 80.80
C MET A 1 34.81 43.07 79.39
N THR A 2 36.00 43.62 79.21
CA THR A 2 36.94 43.40 78.07
C THR A 2 37.56 41.99 78.15
N PRO A 3 38.36 41.46 77.17
CA PRO A 3 39.19 42.08 76.10
C PRO A 3 38.79 41.59 74.66
N GLN A 4 39.44 41.86 73.50
CA GLN A 4 40.85 42.01 73.07
C GLN A 4 41.67 40.69 73.17
N GLN A 5 42.59 40.27 72.27
CA GLN A 5 43.10 40.78 70.97
C GLN A 5 43.93 39.66 70.23
N ILE A 6 44.49 39.94 69.03
CA ILE A 6 45.71 39.33 68.38
C ILE A 6 45.52 38.25 67.26
N GLN A 7 46.52 38.22 66.36
CA GLN A 7 46.66 37.57 65.03
C GLN A 7 47.38 36.19 65.10
N GLN A 8 47.79 35.43 64.04
CA GLN A 8 47.81 35.55 62.55
C GLN A 8 47.60 34.10 61.94
N PRO A 9 48.30 33.48 60.95
CA PRO A 9 49.34 33.83 59.94
C PRO A 9 48.90 33.51 58.47
N ILE A 10 49.83 33.16 57.55
CA ILE A 10 49.59 32.81 56.12
C ILE A 10 50.43 31.59 55.69
N ILE A 11 49.89 30.65 54.89
CA ILE A 11 50.63 29.58 54.15
C ILE A 11 50.00 29.37 52.74
N LYS A 12 50.79 28.95 51.72
CA LYS A 12 50.32 28.64 50.34
C LYS A 12 50.51 27.13 49.95
N PRO A 13 50.42 26.72 48.66
CA PRO A 13 49.53 25.65 48.19
C PRO A 13 50.20 24.26 48.04
N PRO A 14 49.46 23.24 47.57
CA PRO A 14 49.81 22.68 46.25
C PRO A 14 48.60 22.24 45.37
N THR A 15 48.90 21.84 44.13
CA THR A 15 47.96 21.45 43.06
C THR A 15 47.68 19.94 43.03
N THR A 16 46.41 19.55 42.83
CA THR A 16 45.99 18.15 42.56
C THR A 16 44.90 18.16 41.47
N ILE A 17 45.24 17.94 40.19
CA ILE A 17 45.24 16.63 39.50
C ILE A 17 43.84 15.99 39.42
N SER A 18 43.25 16.02 38.21
CA SER A 18 42.05 15.25 37.86
C SER A 18 42.39 13.76 37.61
N ARG A 19 41.49 12.83 37.95
CA ARG A 19 41.84 11.43 38.21
C ARG A 19 41.30 10.43 37.17
N ASN A 20 42.24 9.82 36.46
CA ASN A 20 42.27 8.51 35.80
C ASN A 20 41.18 8.10 34.78
N GLN A 21 41.68 7.47 33.70
CA GLN A 21 40.93 6.69 32.72
C GLN A 21 40.78 5.23 33.18
N GLN A 22 39.75 4.52 32.69
CA GLN A 22 39.76 3.14 32.15
C GLN A 22 38.33 2.56 32.09
N PRO A 23 38.04 1.54 31.25
CA PRO A 23 38.59 1.24 29.93
C PRO A 23 37.49 1.13 28.85
N ILE A 24 37.86 1.19 27.55
CA ILE A 24 36.90 0.98 26.45
C ILE A 24 36.70 -0.53 26.23
N VAL A 25 35.55 -1.06 26.61
CA VAL A 25 35.13 -2.43 26.25
C VAL A 25 34.48 -2.40 24.86
N GLN A 26 35.16 -2.93 23.86
CA GLN A 26 34.58 -3.09 22.52
C GLN A 26 33.54 -4.21 22.52
N SER A 27 32.26 -3.85 22.43
CA SER A 27 31.17 -4.82 22.27
C SER A 27 31.17 -5.40 20.86
N THR A 28 31.73 -6.60 20.70
CA THR A 28 31.70 -7.39 19.47
C THR A 28 30.40 -8.18 19.34
N HIS A 29 29.25 -7.51 19.45
CA HIS A 29 28.00 -8.11 18.98
C HIS A 29 28.03 -8.16 17.44
N PRO A 30 28.02 -9.34 16.81
CA PRO A 30 27.88 -9.42 15.36
C PRO A 30 26.54 -8.80 14.99
N LYS A 31 26.59 -7.79 14.10
CA LYS A 31 25.38 -7.14 13.57
C LYS A 31 24.47 -8.22 13.02
N ALA A 32 23.36 -8.48 13.70
CA ALA A 32 22.39 -9.49 13.28
C ALA A 32 21.99 -9.16 11.84
N THR A 33 22.36 -10.03 10.91
CA THR A 33 21.93 -9.89 9.52
C THR A 33 20.42 -9.93 9.56
N GLU A 34 19.78 -8.83 9.18
CA GLU A 34 18.33 -8.74 9.14
C GLU A 34 17.86 -9.64 7.99
N ILE A 35 17.60 -10.92 8.31
CA ILE A 35 17.02 -11.89 7.40
C ILE A 35 15.59 -11.45 7.16
N SER A 36 15.43 -10.48 6.26
CA SER A 36 14.15 -10.04 5.75
C SER A 36 13.49 -11.25 5.11
N GLN A 37 12.61 -11.91 5.87
CA GLN A 37 11.79 -13.01 5.39
C GLN A 37 10.79 -12.44 4.39
N THR A 38 11.25 -12.29 3.16
CA THR A 38 10.43 -12.05 1.97
C THR A 38 9.52 -13.26 1.83
N ARG A 39 8.28 -13.14 2.34
CA ARG A 39 7.24 -14.13 2.11
C ARG A 39 7.16 -14.37 0.61
N GLN A 40 7.49 -15.58 0.16
CA GLN A 40 7.25 -15.95 -1.23
C GLN A 40 5.75 -16.14 -1.40
N ILE A 41 5.11 -15.15 -2.04
CA ILE A 41 3.70 -15.21 -2.38
C ILE A 41 3.55 -16.16 -3.57
N ASP A 42 2.65 -17.12 -3.44
CA ASP A 42 2.24 -18.01 -4.53
C ASP A 42 1.10 -17.35 -5.34
N TYR A 43 1.19 -17.51 -6.65
CA TYR A 43 0.21 -17.01 -7.62
C TYR A 43 -0.45 -18.15 -8.42
N THR A 44 -0.08 -19.41 -8.17
CA THR A 44 -0.53 -20.58 -8.93
C THR A 44 -2.06 -20.73 -8.90
N ASN A 45 -2.70 -20.45 -7.77
CA ASN A 45 -4.16 -20.45 -7.66
C ASN A 45 -4.79 -19.33 -8.52
N LEU A 46 -4.25 -18.11 -8.46
CA LEU A 46 -4.73 -16.99 -9.28
C LEU A 46 -4.56 -17.24 -10.78
N GLU A 47 -3.40 -17.76 -11.21
CA GLU A 47 -3.15 -18.17 -12.59
C GLU A 47 -4.13 -19.26 -13.04
N SER A 48 -4.34 -20.29 -12.23
CA SER A 48 -5.27 -21.39 -12.54
C SER A 48 -6.73 -20.93 -12.67
N LEU A 49 -7.20 -20.05 -11.78
CA LEU A 49 -8.56 -19.50 -11.82
C LEU A 49 -8.76 -18.59 -13.04
N LEU A 50 -7.75 -17.79 -13.40
CA LEU A 50 -7.78 -16.94 -14.59
C LEU A 50 -7.72 -17.76 -15.89
N GLN A 51 -6.89 -18.79 -15.95
CA GLN A 51 -6.81 -19.71 -17.08
C GLN A 51 -8.13 -20.44 -17.34
N GLN A 52 -8.87 -20.77 -16.28
CA GLN A 52 -10.22 -21.35 -16.33
C GLN A 52 -11.32 -20.32 -16.63
N GLN A 53 -10.98 -19.03 -16.84
CA GLN A 53 -11.93 -17.91 -16.97
C GLN A 53 -12.90 -17.78 -15.79
N ASN A 54 -12.55 -18.31 -14.61
CA ASN A 54 -13.32 -18.15 -13.38
C ASN A 54 -13.01 -16.78 -12.73
N PHE A 55 -13.33 -15.71 -13.48
CA PHE A 55 -12.96 -14.34 -13.12
C PHE A 55 -13.50 -13.90 -11.77
N ARG A 56 -14.62 -14.46 -11.30
CA ARG A 56 -15.18 -14.18 -9.97
C ARG A 56 -14.29 -14.71 -8.85
N ALA A 57 -13.84 -15.96 -8.96
CA ALA A 57 -12.92 -16.53 -7.98
C ALA A 57 -11.52 -15.88 -8.09
N ALA A 58 -11.07 -15.54 -9.30
CA ALA A 58 -9.81 -14.82 -9.52
C ALA A 58 -9.82 -13.41 -8.90
N ASP A 59 -10.95 -12.69 -8.91
CA ASP A 59 -11.12 -11.40 -8.24
C ASP A 59 -11.01 -11.53 -6.71
N GLU A 60 -11.71 -12.52 -6.15
CA GLU A 60 -11.64 -12.85 -4.72
C GLU A 60 -10.24 -13.31 -4.29
N GLU A 61 -9.52 -14.02 -5.15
CA GLU A 61 -8.13 -14.42 -4.92
C GLU A 61 -7.14 -13.26 -5.06
N THR A 62 -7.33 -12.38 -6.04
CA THR A 62 -6.51 -11.17 -6.23
C THR A 62 -6.55 -10.31 -4.96
N TYR A 63 -7.72 -10.15 -4.35
CA TYR A 63 -7.88 -9.49 -3.05
C TYR A 63 -7.07 -10.16 -1.93
N LYS A 64 -7.18 -11.49 -1.74
CA LYS A 64 -6.42 -12.22 -0.72
C LYS A 64 -4.91 -12.08 -0.93
N VAL A 65 -4.45 -12.26 -2.17
CA VAL A 65 -3.05 -12.16 -2.58
C VAL A 65 -2.50 -10.75 -2.31
N MET A 66 -3.23 -9.70 -2.69
CA MET A 66 -2.79 -8.32 -2.45
C MET A 66 -2.71 -7.97 -0.95
N LEU A 67 -3.65 -8.47 -0.13
CA LEU A 67 -3.54 -8.33 1.34
C LEU A 67 -2.33 -9.09 1.91
N ALA A 68 -2.04 -10.29 1.41
CA ALA A 68 -0.89 -11.11 1.86
C ALA A 68 0.47 -10.50 1.47
N VAL A 69 0.57 -9.89 0.28
CA VAL A 69 1.73 -9.09 -0.14
C VAL A 69 1.92 -7.88 0.79
N ALA A 70 0.83 -7.14 1.07
CA ALA A 70 0.86 -5.93 1.89
C ALA A 70 0.96 -6.18 3.41
N LYS A 71 0.85 -7.44 3.86
CA LYS A 71 0.76 -7.84 5.29
C LYS A 71 -0.46 -7.22 6.00
N ARG A 72 -1.62 -7.22 5.33
CA ARG A 72 -2.88 -6.59 5.76
C ARG A 72 -4.06 -7.55 5.85
N GLU A 73 -3.82 -8.85 5.92
CA GLU A 73 -4.82 -9.92 5.99
C GLU A 73 -5.84 -9.68 7.12
N ILE A 74 -5.37 -9.21 8.28
CA ILE A 74 -6.21 -8.89 9.46
C ILE A 74 -6.99 -7.57 9.29
N LYS A 75 -6.54 -6.65 8.43
CA LYS A 75 -7.21 -5.36 8.18
C LYS A 75 -8.33 -5.48 7.15
N GLY A 76 -8.21 -6.39 6.19
CA GLY A 76 -9.23 -6.60 5.15
C GLY A 76 -9.31 -5.47 4.11
N ASP A 77 -8.31 -4.58 4.06
CA ASP A 77 -8.21 -3.52 3.06
C ASP A 77 -6.75 -3.19 2.75
N LEU A 78 -6.50 -2.43 1.69
CA LEU A 78 -5.27 -1.68 1.50
C LEU A 78 -5.51 -0.20 1.81
N ASP A 79 -4.57 0.45 2.50
CA ASP A 79 -4.51 1.91 2.57
C ASP A 79 -3.49 2.49 1.58
N VAL A 80 -3.56 3.81 1.35
CA VAL A 80 -2.68 4.53 0.41
C VAL A 80 -1.19 4.27 0.70
N LYS A 81 -0.78 4.17 1.97
CA LYS A 81 0.62 3.92 2.32
C LYS A 81 1.06 2.52 1.88
N SER A 82 0.23 1.50 2.08
CA SER A 82 0.50 0.14 1.62
C SER A 82 0.44 -0.01 0.10
N ILE A 83 -0.35 0.81 -0.60
CA ILE A 83 -0.39 0.84 -2.09
C ILE A 83 0.85 1.54 -2.66
N ASP A 84 1.19 2.74 -2.17
CA ASP A 84 2.40 3.48 -2.59
C ASP A 84 3.70 2.68 -2.33
N ASN A 85 3.71 1.76 -1.35
CA ASN A 85 4.84 0.87 -1.06
C ASN A 85 4.72 -0.56 -1.64
N PHE A 86 3.64 -0.88 -2.37
CA PHE A 86 3.38 -2.25 -2.85
C PHE A 86 4.53 -2.74 -3.76
N PRO A 87 5.08 -3.96 -3.61
CA PRO A 87 6.22 -4.40 -4.41
C PRO A 87 5.91 -4.50 -5.91
N CYS A 88 6.73 -3.87 -6.75
CA CYS A 88 6.51 -3.85 -8.21
C CYS A 88 6.55 -5.25 -8.84
N ARG A 89 7.38 -6.17 -8.34
CA ARG A 89 7.40 -7.57 -8.79
C ARG A 89 6.01 -8.20 -8.72
N ASP A 90 5.36 -8.02 -7.57
CA ASP A 90 4.11 -8.69 -7.22
C ASP A 90 2.92 -8.03 -7.94
N LEU A 91 2.92 -6.70 -8.04
CA LEU A 91 1.95 -5.95 -8.86
C LEU A 91 2.07 -6.31 -10.36
N CYS A 92 3.29 -6.41 -10.90
CA CYS A 92 3.56 -6.88 -12.26
C CYS A 92 3.07 -8.32 -12.49
N THR A 93 3.20 -9.22 -11.52
CA THR A 93 2.75 -10.60 -11.66
C THR A 93 1.23 -10.67 -11.74
N ILE A 94 0.53 -10.02 -10.80
CA ILE A 94 -0.94 -9.96 -10.77
C ILE A 94 -1.48 -9.37 -12.07
N ASP A 95 -0.97 -8.20 -12.47
CA ASP A 95 -1.45 -7.51 -13.67
C ASP A 95 -1.24 -8.34 -14.95
N LYS A 96 -0.05 -8.93 -15.13
CA LYS A 96 0.26 -9.76 -16.30
C LYS A 96 -0.61 -11.01 -16.38
N LEU A 97 -0.99 -11.62 -15.25
CA LEU A 97 -1.91 -12.76 -15.25
C LEU A 97 -3.31 -12.33 -15.74
N TRP A 98 -3.84 -11.23 -15.22
CA TRP A 98 -5.12 -10.69 -15.68
C TRP A 98 -5.11 -10.31 -17.16
N VAL A 99 -4.07 -9.61 -17.62
CA VAL A 99 -3.90 -9.22 -19.04
C VAL A 99 -3.77 -10.46 -19.94
N LYS A 100 -2.96 -11.45 -19.56
CA LYS A 100 -2.73 -12.70 -20.32
C LYS A 100 -4.01 -13.48 -20.56
N TYR A 101 -4.79 -13.75 -19.52
CA TYR A 101 -5.94 -14.65 -19.59
C TYR A 101 -7.27 -13.97 -19.93
N SER A 102 -7.30 -12.64 -20.01
CA SER A 102 -8.43 -11.86 -20.53
C SER A 102 -8.23 -11.39 -21.98
N THR A 103 -7.19 -11.87 -22.68
CA THR A 103 -6.82 -11.39 -24.03
C THR A 103 -6.62 -9.87 -24.07
N GLY A 104 -5.96 -9.32 -23.04
CA GLY A 104 -5.66 -7.89 -22.89
C GLY A 104 -6.80 -7.03 -22.32
N LYS A 105 -7.96 -7.61 -22.00
CA LYS A 105 -9.19 -6.87 -21.68
C LYS A 105 -9.33 -6.41 -20.22
N PHE A 106 -8.69 -7.11 -19.29
CA PHE A 106 -8.74 -6.88 -17.85
C PHE A 106 -7.32 -6.72 -17.28
N GLY A 107 -7.19 -5.97 -16.18
CA GLY A 107 -5.90 -5.62 -15.58
C GLY A 107 -5.89 -4.21 -14.99
N PHE A 108 -5.02 -3.96 -14.03
CA PHE A 108 -4.83 -2.65 -13.43
C PHE A 108 -4.12 -1.68 -14.38
N SER A 109 -3.18 -2.17 -15.22
CA SER A 109 -2.57 -1.40 -16.31
C SER A 109 -3.63 -0.97 -17.35
N VAL A 110 -4.57 -1.85 -17.68
CA VAL A 110 -5.71 -1.57 -18.57
C VAL A 110 -6.60 -0.48 -17.96
N GLN A 111 -6.95 -0.59 -16.68
CA GLN A 111 -7.69 0.44 -15.95
C GLN A 111 -6.97 1.80 -15.95
N LYS A 112 -5.66 1.80 -15.66
CA LYS A 112 -4.81 3.01 -15.70
C LYS A 112 -4.79 3.65 -17.09
N ARG A 113 -4.62 2.84 -18.15
CA ARG A 113 -4.62 3.30 -19.54
C ARG A 113 -5.94 3.98 -19.92
N ILE A 114 -7.08 3.43 -19.49
CA ILE A 114 -8.39 4.04 -19.71
C ILE A 114 -8.53 5.34 -18.91
N TYR A 115 -8.04 5.39 -17.66
CA TYR A 115 -8.07 6.61 -16.84
C TYR A 115 -7.23 7.74 -17.44
N GLN A 116 -5.98 7.45 -17.80
CA GLN A 116 -5.06 8.40 -18.47
C GLN A 116 -5.59 8.85 -19.83
N GLY A 117 -6.20 7.94 -20.60
CA GLY A 117 -6.85 8.25 -21.89
C GLY A 117 -8.07 9.19 -21.79
N LEU A 118 -8.62 9.40 -20.59
CA LEU A 118 -9.66 10.40 -20.30
C LEU A 118 -9.09 11.70 -19.71
N GLY A 119 -7.77 11.89 -19.74
CA GLY A 119 -7.07 13.03 -19.13
C GLY A 119 -6.72 12.84 -17.66
N GLY A 120 -6.81 11.61 -17.14
CA GLY A 120 -6.55 11.30 -15.73
C GLY A 120 -5.09 11.52 -15.31
N THR A 121 -4.88 12.11 -14.13
CA THR A 121 -3.55 12.41 -13.58
C THR A 121 -3.45 11.97 -12.11
N ARG A 122 -2.30 12.16 -11.45
CA ARG A 122 -2.19 11.94 -9.99
C ARG A 122 -3.05 12.94 -9.17
N ASN A 123 -3.46 14.07 -9.75
CA ASN A 123 -4.38 15.02 -9.12
C ASN A 123 -5.83 14.58 -9.38
N TYR A 124 -6.63 14.53 -8.31
CA TYR A 124 -8.04 14.11 -8.41
C TYR A 124 -8.91 15.14 -9.14
N ASP A 125 -9.33 14.81 -10.37
CA ASP A 125 -10.48 15.45 -11.01
C ASP A 125 -11.73 14.56 -10.89
N ARG A 126 -12.80 15.15 -10.34
CA ARG A 126 -14.08 14.48 -10.10
C ARG A 126 -14.80 14.04 -11.38
N LYS A 127 -14.77 14.86 -12.43
CA LYS A 127 -15.43 14.57 -13.71
C LYS A 127 -14.71 13.42 -14.42
N ILE A 128 -13.38 13.45 -14.45
CA ILE A 128 -12.57 12.42 -15.10
C ILE A 128 -12.66 11.10 -14.32
N TRP A 129 -12.60 11.13 -12.99
CA TRP A 129 -12.81 9.92 -12.17
C TRP A 129 -14.18 9.29 -12.41
N TYR A 130 -15.24 10.10 -12.51
CA TYR A 130 -16.61 9.62 -12.78
C TYR A 130 -16.76 9.09 -14.21
N ALA A 131 -16.20 9.77 -15.22
CA ALA A 131 -16.21 9.32 -16.61
C ALA A 131 -15.43 8.00 -16.79
N TRP A 132 -14.32 7.83 -16.07
CA TRP A 132 -13.58 6.57 -16.03
C TRP A 132 -14.36 5.45 -15.33
N ALA A 133 -14.91 5.70 -14.14
CA ALA A 133 -15.73 4.73 -13.41
C ALA A 133 -16.97 4.31 -14.20
N ASP A 134 -17.55 5.21 -15.01
CA ASP A 134 -18.60 4.87 -15.97
C ASP A 134 -18.07 3.98 -17.11
N LYS A 135 -16.90 4.32 -17.68
CA LYS A 135 -16.28 3.59 -18.80
C LYS A 135 -15.96 2.13 -18.46
N VAL A 136 -15.55 1.84 -17.22
CA VAL A 136 -15.35 0.47 -16.71
C VAL A 136 -16.62 -0.14 -16.07
N VAL A 137 -17.76 0.56 -16.11
CA VAL A 137 -19.07 0.16 -15.56
C VAL A 137 -18.99 -0.19 -14.06
N TRP A 138 -18.42 0.74 -13.29
CA TRP A 138 -18.39 0.75 -11.82
C TRP A 138 -19.42 1.75 -11.27
N LYS A 139 -20.64 1.73 -11.83
CA LYS A 139 -21.81 2.51 -11.40
C LYS A 139 -23.09 1.65 -11.40
N THR A 140 -24.15 2.13 -10.75
CA THR A 140 -25.52 1.63 -10.94
C THR A 140 -26.45 2.77 -11.37
N GLU A 141 -27.61 2.42 -11.92
CA GLU A 141 -28.63 3.37 -12.38
C GLU A 141 -29.14 4.33 -11.28
N SER A 142 -29.05 3.94 -10.01
CA SER A 142 -29.53 4.72 -8.86
C SER A 142 -28.42 5.34 -8.00
N SER A 143 -27.15 5.02 -8.26
CA SER A 143 -26.00 5.50 -7.49
C SER A 143 -24.68 4.99 -8.05
N TRP A 144 -23.60 5.73 -7.82
CA TRP A 144 -22.25 5.21 -7.98
C TRP A 144 -21.97 4.09 -6.96
N LEU A 145 -21.04 3.18 -7.25
CA LEU A 145 -20.79 2.04 -6.35
C LEU A 145 -20.31 2.47 -4.95
N TYR A 146 -19.54 3.56 -4.88
CA TYR A 146 -19.07 4.17 -3.62
C TYR A 146 -20.12 5.02 -2.88
N THR A 147 -21.36 5.14 -3.38
CA THR A 147 -22.46 5.82 -2.63
C THR A 147 -23.49 4.87 -2.03
N LYS A 148 -23.40 3.55 -2.26
CA LYS A 148 -24.18 2.54 -1.52
C LYS A 148 -23.27 1.74 -0.60
N ARG A 149 -23.47 1.92 0.71
CA ARG A 149 -22.81 1.21 1.83
C ARG A 149 -22.85 -0.33 1.72
N PHE A 150 -23.77 -0.87 0.91
CA PHE A 150 -23.74 -2.25 0.43
C PHE A 150 -24.13 -2.26 -1.05
N TYR A 151 -23.14 -2.31 -1.95
CA TYR A 151 -23.31 -2.99 -3.23
C TYR A 151 -22.64 -4.36 -3.11
N PRO A 152 -23.40 -5.47 -3.14
CA PRO A 152 -22.80 -6.79 -3.03
C PRO A 152 -21.94 -7.04 -4.27
N ILE A 153 -20.69 -7.42 -4.04
CA ILE A 153 -19.67 -7.66 -5.09
C ILE A 153 -20.09 -8.80 -6.07
N MET A 154 -21.15 -9.54 -5.74
CA MET A 154 -21.84 -10.49 -6.62
C MET A 154 -22.47 -9.85 -7.87
N ASN A 155 -22.68 -8.53 -7.90
CA ASN A 155 -23.39 -7.84 -8.98
C ASN A 155 -22.49 -7.36 -10.14
N PHE A 156 -21.16 -7.53 -10.06
CA PHE A 156 -20.25 -7.28 -11.19
C PHE A 156 -20.37 -8.36 -12.27
N THR A 157 -20.01 -8.03 -13.52
CA THR A 157 -20.03 -9.00 -14.62
C THR A 157 -18.70 -9.75 -14.69
N TYR A 158 -18.69 -11.00 -14.24
CA TYR A 158 -17.49 -11.84 -14.18
C TYR A 158 -17.30 -12.75 -15.40
N ASP A 159 -17.52 -12.22 -16.60
CA ASP A 159 -17.25 -12.93 -17.85
C ASP A 159 -16.70 -12.00 -18.94
N MET A 160 -16.33 -12.57 -20.09
CA MET A 160 -15.75 -11.82 -21.21
C MET A 160 -16.72 -10.83 -21.89
N LYS A 161 -18.01 -10.75 -21.50
CA LYS A 161 -18.96 -9.75 -22.00
C LYS A 161 -18.85 -8.40 -21.28
N ALA A 162 -18.25 -8.37 -20.09
CA ALA A 162 -17.96 -7.13 -19.34
C ALA A 162 -17.14 -6.12 -20.20
N PRO A 163 -17.16 -4.81 -19.89
CA PRO A 163 -16.36 -3.84 -20.64
C PRO A 163 -14.85 -3.99 -20.41
N GLU A 164 -14.04 -3.33 -21.24
CA GLU A 164 -12.59 -3.25 -21.01
C GLU A 164 -12.29 -2.58 -19.66
N GLY A 165 -11.34 -3.12 -18.91
CA GLY A 165 -10.95 -2.63 -17.58
C GLY A 165 -11.93 -2.95 -16.44
N HIS A 166 -13.05 -3.65 -16.68
CA HIS A 166 -14.05 -3.94 -15.64
C HIS A 166 -13.49 -4.68 -14.41
N LEU A 167 -12.46 -5.52 -14.63
CA LEU A 167 -11.81 -6.35 -13.64
C LEU A 167 -10.28 -6.09 -13.62
N PRO A 168 -9.58 -6.27 -12.48
CA PRO A 168 -10.10 -6.67 -11.16
C PRO A 168 -11.02 -5.60 -10.54
N THR A 169 -11.99 -6.00 -9.72
CA THR A 169 -12.93 -5.06 -9.07
C THR A 169 -12.23 -4.20 -8.01
N PRO A 170 -12.84 -3.08 -7.57
CA PRO A 170 -12.27 -2.25 -6.50
C PRO A 170 -12.25 -2.93 -5.12
N ARG A 171 -12.65 -4.20 -4.99
CA ARG A 171 -12.53 -5.01 -3.76
C ARG A 171 -11.16 -4.92 -3.10
N VAL A 172 -10.09 -4.78 -3.89
CA VAL A 172 -8.69 -4.70 -3.43
C VAL A 172 -8.37 -3.43 -2.63
N TYR A 173 -9.21 -2.38 -2.69
CA TYR A 173 -9.10 -1.19 -1.84
C TYR A 173 -10.37 -0.82 -1.05
N GLN A 174 -11.56 -1.29 -1.48
CA GLN A 174 -12.84 -0.96 -0.84
C GLN A 174 -12.91 -1.37 0.63
N HIS A 175 -12.90 -0.38 1.52
CA HIS A 175 -13.15 -0.61 2.94
C HIS A 175 -14.66 -0.71 3.20
N TRP A 176 -15.12 -1.89 3.63
CA TRP A 176 -16.53 -2.24 3.87
C TRP A 176 -17.27 -1.35 4.88
N ALA A 177 -16.57 -0.46 5.59
CA ALA A 177 -17.14 0.53 6.48
C ALA A 177 -16.75 1.99 6.16
N SER A 178 -16.08 2.28 5.03
CA SER A 178 -15.87 3.68 4.62
C SER A 178 -17.20 4.30 4.17
N THR A 179 -17.48 5.49 4.67
CA THR A 179 -18.60 6.35 4.24
C THR A 179 -18.17 7.38 3.19
N PHE A 180 -16.92 7.33 2.71
CA PHE A 180 -16.26 8.45 2.04
C PHE A 180 -15.59 8.05 0.73
N TRP A 181 -16.31 8.29 -0.37
CA TRP A 181 -15.86 8.01 -1.74
C TRP A 181 -14.54 8.69 -2.17
N PHE A 182 -14.09 9.73 -1.45
CA PHE A 182 -12.79 10.36 -1.71
C PHE A 182 -11.61 9.49 -1.24
N GLU A 183 -11.79 8.64 -0.22
CA GLU A 183 -10.77 7.71 0.26
C GLU A 183 -10.50 6.63 -0.79
N GLU A 184 -11.58 6.06 -1.34
CA GLU A 184 -11.51 5.05 -2.41
C GLU A 184 -10.90 5.61 -3.70
N ALA A 185 -11.23 6.85 -4.06
CA ALA A 185 -10.56 7.54 -5.16
C ALA A 185 -9.06 7.76 -4.90
N ALA A 186 -8.66 8.14 -3.67
CA ALA A 186 -7.26 8.31 -3.30
C ALA A 186 -6.48 6.98 -3.35
N LYS A 187 -7.08 5.87 -2.91
CA LYS A 187 -6.50 4.51 -3.02
C LYS A 187 -6.31 4.11 -4.49
N GLY A 188 -7.30 4.32 -5.35
CA GLY A 188 -7.20 4.05 -6.78
C GLY A 188 -6.15 4.90 -7.51
N LEU A 189 -6.08 6.21 -7.20
CA LEU A 189 -5.03 7.09 -7.74
C LEU A 189 -3.62 6.72 -7.26
N SER A 190 -3.48 6.28 -6.00
CA SER A 190 -2.23 5.70 -5.49
C SER A 190 -1.84 4.46 -6.27
N LEU A 191 -2.79 3.55 -6.57
CA LEU A 191 -2.51 2.35 -7.38
C LEU A 191 -2.09 2.71 -8.81
N PHE A 192 -2.77 3.65 -9.46
CA PHE A 192 -2.41 4.12 -10.80
C PHE A 192 -1.03 4.78 -10.83
N SER A 193 -0.70 5.59 -9.82
CA SER A 193 0.65 6.13 -9.68
C SER A 193 1.68 5.05 -9.33
N ARG A 194 1.29 3.97 -8.65
CA ARG A 194 2.20 2.87 -8.32
C ARG A 194 2.57 2.06 -9.55
N LEU A 195 1.58 1.69 -10.38
CA LEU A 195 1.79 1.08 -11.70
C LEU A 195 2.81 1.88 -12.53
N GLU A 196 2.62 3.19 -12.61
CA GLU A 196 3.54 4.11 -13.30
C GLU A 196 4.99 3.99 -12.78
N THR A 197 5.19 4.02 -11.44
CA THR A 197 6.53 3.81 -10.85
C THR A 197 7.09 2.40 -11.08
N CYS A 198 6.22 1.42 -11.33
CA CYS A 198 6.58 0.04 -11.64
C CYS A 198 6.75 -0.24 -13.15
N LYS A 199 6.53 0.77 -14.01
CA LYS A 199 6.60 0.69 -15.48
C LYS A 199 5.56 -0.27 -16.10
N LEU A 200 4.36 -0.26 -15.51
CA LEU A 200 3.09 -0.80 -16.02
C LEU A 200 2.17 0.37 -16.44
#